data_AF-A0A160F527-F1
#
_entry.id   AF-A0A160F527-F1
#
_cell.length_a   1.000
_cell.length_b   1.000
_cell.length_c   1.000
_cell.angle_alpha   90.00
_cell.angle_beta   90.00
_cell.angle_gamma   90.00
#
_symmetry.space_group_name_H-M   'P 1'
#
loop_
_entity.id
_entity.type
_entity.pdbx_description
1 polymer ?
#
loop_
_entity_poly.entity_id
_entity_poly.type
_entity_poly.pdbx_seq_one_letter_code
_entity_poly.pdbx_strand_id
1 'polypeptide(L)'
;MSTWHNYFTKLHEYLTWQTNKINKLEQQLVRLEKEIQELKQRPQTTIEKIEYKFDQLKVETLEGTLNIGLTPNGGTTIEDFAVSPEKTVIPKPEPVLFRNIQAKINDYLANDCKTLLAELETKYMYPLDDVYRQFILQDIHRQVDERIQFYLQQKMNSGYVPDPSSSEAVETEIIQKVKQDIEQSLDSFMKHLPKQGGKE
;
A
#
# COMPACT_ATOMS: atom_id res chain seq x y z
N MET A 1 -9.72 -12.71 -57.73
CA MET A 1 -8.41 -13.40 -57.59
C MET A 1 -7.49 -12.71 -56.57
N SER A 2 -7.50 -11.38 -56.39
CA SER A 2 -6.57 -10.67 -55.47
C SER A 2 -6.83 -10.81 -53.96
N THR A 3 -8.05 -11.14 -53.53
CA THR A 3 -8.39 -11.23 -52.09
C THR A 3 -7.76 -12.44 -51.42
N TRP A 4 -7.70 -13.57 -52.12
CA TRP A 4 -7.06 -14.81 -51.66
C TRP A 4 -5.55 -14.66 -51.50
N HIS A 5 -4.90 -13.97 -52.44
CA HIS A 5 -3.48 -13.68 -52.34
C HIS A 5 -3.17 -12.80 -51.11
N ASN A 6 -3.95 -11.74 -50.90
CA ASN A 6 -3.79 -10.86 -49.72
C ASN A 6 -4.04 -11.58 -48.39
N TYR A 7 -5.01 -12.51 -48.34
CA TYR A 7 -5.23 -13.33 -47.15
C TYR A 7 -4.03 -14.24 -46.87
N PHE A 8 -3.49 -14.89 -47.90
CA PHE A 8 -2.34 -15.78 -47.77
C PHE A 8 -1.08 -15.03 -47.32
N THR A 9 -0.83 -13.83 -47.85
CA THR A 9 0.28 -12.97 -47.43
C THR A 9 0.14 -12.56 -45.96
N LYS A 10 -1.05 -12.11 -45.53
CA LYS A 10 -1.30 -11.76 -44.12
C LYS A 10 -1.15 -12.95 -43.18
N LEU A 11 -1.59 -14.14 -43.61
CA LEU A 11 -1.46 -15.36 -42.84
C LEU A 11 0.02 -15.78 -42.72
N HIS A 12 0.80 -15.65 -43.78
CA HIS A 12 2.23 -15.91 -43.75
C HIS A 12 2.98 -14.93 -42.83
N GLU A 13 2.64 -13.64 -42.87
CA GLU A 13 3.18 -12.62 -41.97
C GLU A 13 2.85 -12.94 -40.50
N TYR A 14 1.60 -13.33 -40.22
CA TYR A 14 1.17 -13.70 -38.88
C TYR A 14 1.89 -14.95 -38.36
N LEU A 15 2.03 -15.99 -39.19
CA LEU A 15 2.79 -17.20 -38.85
C LEU A 15 4.26 -16.91 -38.59
N THR A 16 4.86 -16.02 -39.39
CA THR A 16 6.26 -15.60 -39.21
C THR A 16 6.42 -14.82 -37.91
N TRP A 17 5.51 -13.89 -37.62
CA TRP A 17 5.48 -13.16 -36.36
C TRP A 17 5.31 -14.09 -35.16
N GLN A 18 4.41 -15.07 -35.26
CA GLN A 18 4.16 -16.04 -34.20
C GLN A 18 5.39 -16.93 -33.96
N THR A 19 6.04 -17.40 -35.03
CA THR A 19 7.27 -18.20 -34.96
C THR A 19 8.39 -17.41 -34.27
N ASN A 20 8.57 -16.14 -34.64
CA ASN A 20 9.56 -15.27 -34.00
C ASN A 20 9.25 -15.03 -32.51
N LYS A 21 7.96 -14.89 -32.16
CA LYS A 21 7.53 -14.76 -30.77
C LYS A 21 7.79 -16.03 -29.97
N ILE A 22 7.51 -17.20 -30.54
CA ILE A 22 7.79 -18.51 -29.92
C ILE A 22 9.29 -18.66 -29.68
N ASN A 23 10.12 -18.41 -30.69
CA ASN A 23 11.58 -18.49 -30.55
C ASN A 23 12.12 -17.56 -29.46
N LYS A 24 11.58 -16.34 -29.36
CA LYS A 24 11.97 -15.39 -28.30
C LYS A 24 11.57 -15.88 -26.91
N LEU A 25 10.38 -16.49 -26.78
CA LEU A 25 9.92 -17.07 -25.52
C LEU A 25 10.76 -18.30 -25.12
N GLU A 26 11.10 -19.16 -26.08
CA GLU A 26 11.98 -20.31 -25.84
C GLU A 26 13.37 -19.86 -25.37
N GLN A 27 13.95 -18.84 -26.00
CA GLN A 27 15.23 -18.27 -25.55
C GLN A 27 15.15 -17.68 -24.13
N GLN A 28 14.02 -17.02 -23.79
CA GLN A 28 13.80 -16.51 -22.44
C GLN A 28 13.63 -17.63 -21.42
N LEU A 29 12.96 -18.71 -21.77
CA LEU A 29 12.81 -19.90 -20.91
C LEU A 29 14.17 -20.56 -20.64
N VAL A 30 14.97 -20.78 -21.68
CA VAL A 30 16.31 -21.36 -21.52
C VAL A 30 17.20 -20.47 -20.63
N ARG A 31 17.10 -19.14 -20.79
CA ARG A 31 17.82 -18.21 -19.93
C ARG A 31 17.36 -18.30 -18.47
N LEU A 32 16.05 -18.32 -18.25
CA LEU A 32 15.47 -18.40 -16.90
C LEU A 32 15.83 -19.73 -16.22
N GLU A 33 15.80 -20.84 -16.95
CA GLU A 33 16.19 -22.14 -16.44
C GLU A 33 17.66 -22.16 -16.02
N LYS A 34 18.54 -21.53 -16.81
CA LYS A 34 19.95 -21.35 -16.46
C LYS A 34 20.13 -20.50 -15.19
N GLU A 35 19.42 -19.36 -15.08
CA GLU A 35 19.46 -18.50 -13.90
C GLU A 35 18.95 -19.25 -12.63
N ILE A 36 17.91 -20.08 -12.77
CA ILE A 36 17.42 -20.93 -11.67
C ILE A 36 18.45 -21.99 -11.26
N GLN A 37 19.12 -22.63 -12.21
CA GLN A 37 20.17 -23.60 -11.90
C GLN A 37 21.36 -22.93 -11.19
N GLU A 38 21.76 -21.74 -11.63
CA GLU A 38 22.82 -20.96 -10.98
C GLU A 38 22.43 -20.54 -9.54
N LEU A 39 21.15 -20.22 -9.29
CA LEU A 39 20.64 -19.95 -7.95
C LEU A 39 20.59 -21.20 -7.07
N LYS A 40 20.25 -22.37 -7.63
CA LYS A 40 20.21 -23.65 -6.89
C LYS A 40 21.60 -24.18 -6.52
N GLN A 41 22.63 -23.88 -7.29
CA GLN A 41 24.02 -24.30 -6.99
C GLN A 41 24.71 -23.41 -5.94
N ARG A 42 24.12 -22.26 -5.60
CA ARG A 42 24.57 -21.49 -4.44
C ARG A 42 24.22 -22.29 -3.18
N PRO A 43 25.16 -22.53 -2.24
CA PRO A 43 24.87 -23.27 -1.02
C PRO A 43 23.69 -22.62 -0.31
N GLN A 44 22.69 -23.44 0.06
CA GLN A 44 21.52 -23.00 0.80
C GLN A 44 21.98 -22.40 2.13
N THR A 45 22.05 -21.08 2.21
CA THR A 45 22.09 -20.39 3.50
C THR A 45 20.78 -20.71 4.19
N THR A 46 20.84 -21.49 5.27
CA THR A 46 19.77 -21.74 6.23
C THR A 46 18.97 -20.45 6.46
N ILE A 47 17.73 -20.41 5.99
CA ILE A 47 16.83 -19.27 6.20
C ILE A 47 16.17 -19.46 7.57
N GLU A 48 16.87 -19.08 8.63
CA GLU A 48 16.20 -18.54 9.81
C GLU A 48 15.77 -17.10 9.50
N LYS A 49 14.47 -16.81 9.60
CA LYS A 49 13.88 -15.45 9.54
C LYS A 49 13.78 -14.84 8.12
N ILE A 50 12.58 -14.82 7.57
CA ILE A 50 12.24 -14.12 6.32
C ILE A 50 12.11 -12.62 6.59
N GLU A 51 13.01 -11.82 6.02
CA GLU A 51 12.91 -10.36 5.90
C GLU A 51 12.27 -10.01 4.56
N TYR A 52 11.18 -9.24 4.64
CA TYR A 52 10.47 -8.69 3.50
C TYR A 52 11.01 -7.28 3.27
N LYS A 53 11.77 -7.06 2.18
CA LYS A 53 12.19 -5.74 1.72
C LYS A 53 11.25 -5.29 0.60
N PHE A 54 10.44 -4.27 0.90
CA PHE A 54 9.72 -3.50 -0.10
C PHE A 54 10.75 -2.59 -0.79
N ASP A 55 11.06 -2.87 -2.06
CA ASP A 55 11.67 -1.87 -2.93
C ASP A 55 10.59 -1.26 -3.80
N GLN A 56 10.61 0.07 -3.83
CA GLN A 56 9.54 0.95 -4.29
C GLN A 56 9.18 0.70 -5.76
N LEU A 57 7.90 0.43 -6.02
CA LEU A 57 7.35 0.60 -7.35
C LEU A 57 7.27 2.11 -7.61
N LYS A 58 8.20 2.64 -8.42
CA LYS A 58 8.16 4.02 -8.92
C LYS A 58 6.98 4.13 -9.90
N VAL A 59 5.83 4.56 -9.40
CA VAL A 59 4.69 4.96 -10.24
C VAL A 59 4.90 6.43 -10.58
N GLU A 60 5.46 6.70 -11.75
CA GLU A 60 5.34 8.02 -12.38
C GLU A 60 3.93 8.12 -12.97
N THR A 61 3.00 8.68 -12.18
CA THR A 61 1.80 9.32 -12.73
C THR A 61 1.90 10.79 -12.39
N LEU A 62 2.24 11.56 -13.39
CA LEU A 62 2.33 13.00 -13.34
C LEU A 62 0.92 13.58 -13.52
N GLU A 63 0.00 13.25 -12.62
CA GLU A 63 -1.30 13.92 -12.54
C GLU A 63 -1.69 14.11 -11.06
N GLY A 64 -1.90 15.38 -10.69
CA GLY A 64 -1.95 15.87 -9.32
C GLY A 64 -2.92 15.10 -8.43
N THR A 65 -2.37 14.19 -7.63
CA THR A 65 -3.10 13.46 -6.59
C THR A 65 -2.60 13.97 -5.24
N LEU A 66 -3.50 14.62 -4.49
CA LEU A 66 -3.19 15.17 -3.17
C LEU A 66 -3.07 14.01 -2.16
N ASN A 67 -1.86 13.53 -1.91
CA ASN A 67 -1.56 12.49 -0.92
C ASN A 67 -1.53 13.13 0.49
N ILE A 68 -2.64 13.06 1.23
CA ILE A 68 -2.68 13.49 2.62
C ILE A 68 -2.38 12.27 3.49
N GLY A 69 -1.17 12.27 4.05
CA GLY A 69 -0.71 11.18 4.91
C GLY A 69 -1.33 11.23 6.31
N LEU A 70 -1.46 10.05 6.94
CA LEU A 70 -1.80 9.87 8.35
C LEU A 70 -0.69 10.45 9.27
N THR A 71 -0.68 11.77 9.52
CA THR A 71 0.27 12.41 10.44
C THR A 71 -0.36 12.61 11.83
N PRO A 72 0.33 12.22 12.93
CA PRO A 72 -0.22 12.27 14.29
C PRO A 72 -0.43 13.68 14.86
N ASN A 73 -0.02 14.74 14.17
CA ASN A 73 -0.23 16.12 14.58
C ASN A 73 -0.59 16.94 13.33
N GLY A 74 -1.78 17.55 13.33
CA GLY A 74 -2.28 18.41 12.26
C GLY A 74 -1.49 19.71 12.09
N GLY A 75 -0.25 19.61 11.62
CA GLY A 75 0.66 20.73 11.36
C GLY A 75 1.49 20.49 10.11
N THR A 76 1.34 21.41 9.15
CA THR A 76 2.23 21.61 8.01
C THR A 76 3.68 21.76 8.48
N THR A 77 4.57 20.85 8.04
CA THR A 77 5.96 21.03 7.55
C THR A 77 6.76 19.75 7.81
N ILE A 78 7.18 19.08 6.75
CA ILE A 78 8.22 18.03 6.78
C ILE A 78 9.56 18.76 6.70
N GLU A 79 10.02 19.34 7.79
CA GLU A 79 11.42 19.71 7.97
C GLU A 79 11.78 19.38 9.43
N ASP A 80 12.88 18.65 9.60
CA ASP A 80 13.46 18.17 10.86
C ASP A 80 12.79 17.01 11.60
N PHE A 81 13.04 15.79 11.12
CA PHE A 81 13.37 14.67 12.03
C PHE A 81 14.41 13.75 11.37
N ALA A 82 15.64 14.25 11.24
CA ALA A 82 16.82 13.43 11.00
C ALA A 82 17.14 12.63 12.28
N VAL A 83 16.50 11.47 12.44
CA VAL A 83 16.85 10.51 13.49
C VAL A 83 18.10 9.75 13.06
N SER A 84 19.18 9.92 13.83
CA SER A 84 20.42 9.14 13.71
C SER A 84 20.14 7.63 13.65
N PRO A 85 20.86 6.87 12.80
CA PRO A 85 20.69 5.42 12.70
C PRO A 85 21.42 4.74 13.86
N GLU A 86 20.89 4.85 15.08
CA GLU A 86 21.23 3.87 16.11
C GLU A 86 20.46 2.57 15.81
N LYS A 87 21.21 1.48 15.73
CA LYS A 87 20.72 0.12 15.50
C LYS A 87 19.78 -0.28 16.63
N THR A 88 18.52 0.11 16.51
CA THR A 88 17.42 -0.45 17.29
C THR A 88 17.19 -1.86 16.79
N VAL A 89 17.40 -2.84 17.66
CA VAL A 89 16.99 -4.22 17.43
C VAL A 89 15.47 -4.19 17.26
N ILE A 90 14.99 -4.24 16.02
CA ILE A 90 13.56 -4.24 15.70
C ILE A 90 12.97 -5.54 16.27
N PRO A 91 12.22 -5.51 17.38
CA PRO A 91 11.55 -6.70 17.81
C PRO A 91 10.35 -6.83 16.85
N LYS A 92 10.23 -7.99 16.19
CA LYS A 92 9.22 -8.22 15.15
C LYS A 92 7.85 -8.17 15.83
N PRO A 93 6.90 -7.31 15.42
CA PRO A 93 5.57 -7.30 16.01
C PRO A 93 4.99 -8.71 15.97
N GLU A 94 4.45 -9.17 17.09
CA GLU A 94 3.93 -10.52 17.20
C GLU A 94 2.86 -10.72 16.10
N PRO A 95 2.98 -11.74 15.23
CA PRO A 95 2.10 -11.89 14.07
C PRO A 95 0.61 -11.96 14.42
N VAL A 96 0.28 -12.34 15.66
CA VAL A 96 -1.08 -12.47 16.17
C VAL A 96 -1.66 -11.10 16.52
N LEU A 97 -0.94 -10.30 17.30
CA LEU A 97 -1.40 -8.97 17.73
C LEU A 97 -1.63 -8.05 16.53
N PHE A 98 -0.72 -8.05 15.55
CA PHE A 98 -0.91 -7.29 14.31
C PHE A 98 -2.19 -7.71 13.58
N ARG A 99 -2.43 -9.01 13.41
CA ARG A 99 -3.61 -9.53 12.71
C ARG A 99 -4.90 -9.16 13.43
N ASN A 100 -4.93 -9.20 14.76
CA ASN A 100 -6.10 -8.82 15.55
C ASN A 100 -6.44 -7.33 15.36
N ILE A 101 -5.43 -6.47 15.46
CA ILE A 101 -5.59 -5.02 15.22
C ILE A 101 -6.06 -4.78 13.78
N GLN A 102 -5.40 -5.41 12.81
CA GLN A 102 -5.72 -5.27 11.39
C GLN A 102 -7.17 -5.68 11.09
N ALA A 103 -7.63 -6.81 11.62
CA ALA A 103 -9.02 -7.25 11.46
C ALA A 103 -10.01 -6.21 12.00
N LYS A 104 -9.80 -5.74 13.24
CA LYS A 104 -10.67 -4.74 13.87
C LYS A 104 -10.67 -3.39 13.15
N ILE A 105 -9.52 -2.97 12.60
CA ILE A 105 -9.42 -1.73 11.81
C ILE A 105 -10.10 -1.90 10.45
N ASN A 106 -9.95 -3.05 9.79
CA ASN A 106 -10.64 -3.32 8.53
C ASN A 106 -12.15 -3.36 8.71
N ASP A 107 -12.65 -3.94 9.80
CA ASP A 107 -14.08 -3.92 10.13
C ASP A 107 -14.59 -2.48 10.36
N TYR A 108 -13.81 -1.65 11.05
CA TYR A 108 -14.12 -0.23 11.23
C TYR A 108 -14.13 0.53 9.88
N LEU A 109 -13.16 0.27 9.00
CA LEU A 109 -13.14 0.88 7.68
C LEU A 109 -14.33 0.47 6.80
N ALA A 110 -14.76 -0.79 6.89
CA ALA A 110 -15.89 -1.28 6.11
C ALA A 110 -17.23 -0.67 6.54
N ASN A 111 -17.44 -0.48 7.85
CA ASN A 111 -18.73 -0.11 8.43
C ASN A 111 -18.84 1.38 8.81
N ASP A 112 -17.82 1.93 9.47
CA ASP A 112 -17.89 3.25 10.10
C ASP A 112 -17.30 4.35 9.21
N CYS A 113 -16.24 4.04 8.44
CA CYS A 113 -15.52 5.04 7.66
C CYS A 113 -16.38 5.69 6.57
N LYS A 114 -17.31 4.95 5.95
CA LYS A 114 -18.27 5.51 4.98
C LYS A 114 -19.23 6.51 5.63
N THR A 115 -19.73 6.18 6.82
CA THR A 115 -20.61 7.04 7.60
C THR A 115 -19.88 8.31 8.00
N LEU A 116 -18.64 8.17 8.48
CA LEU A 116 -17.81 9.29 8.88
C LEU A 116 -17.49 10.23 7.70
N LEU A 117 -17.20 9.68 6.52
CA LEU A 117 -17.00 10.48 5.32
C LEU A 117 -18.27 11.27 4.95
N ALA A 118 -19.46 10.65 5.02
CA ALA A 118 -20.73 11.33 4.76
C ALA A 118 -21.03 12.46 5.79
N GLU A 119 -20.67 12.26 7.06
CA GLU A 119 -20.74 13.30 8.08
C GLU A 119 -19.81 14.47 7.77
N LEU A 120 -18.59 14.20 7.30
CA LEU A 120 -17.65 15.24 6.90
C LEU A 120 -18.11 15.98 5.63
N GLU A 121 -18.68 15.28 4.63
CA GLU A 121 -19.31 15.92 3.46
C GLU A 121 -20.38 16.93 3.88
N THR A 122 -21.21 16.55 4.86
CA THR A 122 -22.24 17.42 5.42
C THR A 122 -21.62 18.59 6.19
N LYS A 123 -20.63 18.34 7.05
CA LYS A 123 -19.91 19.34 7.86
C LYS A 123 -19.24 20.41 6.99
N TYR A 124 -18.60 20.00 5.90
CA TYR A 124 -17.90 20.89 4.98
C TYR A 124 -18.79 21.41 3.84
N MET A 125 -20.08 21.02 3.83
CA MET A 125 -21.04 21.34 2.78
C MET A 125 -20.52 21.04 1.36
N TYR A 126 -19.76 19.95 1.23
CA TYR A 126 -19.11 19.55 -0.02
C TYR A 126 -19.41 18.09 -0.30
N PRO A 127 -20.46 17.78 -1.07
CA PRO A 127 -20.74 16.40 -1.47
C PRO A 127 -19.66 15.94 -2.46
N LEU A 128 -18.92 14.90 -2.10
CA LEU A 128 -17.99 14.25 -3.02
C LEU A 128 -18.78 13.47 -4.07
N ASP A 129 -18.19 13.27 -5.24
CA ASP A 129 -18.69 12.26 -6.17
C ASP A 129 -18.21 10.85 -5.77
N ASP A 130 -18.80 9.82 -6.40
CA ASP A 130 -18.48 8.43 -6.10
C ASP A 130 -17.00 8.08 -6.34
N VAL A 131 -16.36 8.75 -7.32
CA VAL A 131 -14.96 8.52 -7.70
C VAL A 131 -14.02 9.04 -6.62
N TYR A 132 -14.23 10.27 -6.15
CA TYR A 132 -13.43 10.85 -5.07
C TYR A 132 -13.64 10.12 -3.75
N ARG A 133 -14.87 9.67 -3.44
CA ARG A 133 -15.11 8.83 -2.25
C ARG A 133 -14.31 7.54 -2.31
N GLN A 134 -14.37 6.83 -3.43
CA GLN A 134 -13.63 5.58 -3.59
C GLN A 134 -12.11 5.81 -3.49
N PHE A 135 -11.61 6.89 -4.10
CA PHE A 135 -10.21 7.26 -4.05
C PHE A 135 -9.72 7.49 -2.61
N ILE A 136 -10.41 8.33 -1.84
CA ILE A 136 -10.05 8.64 -0.45
C ILE A 136 -10.06 7.36 0.40
N LEU A 137 -11.12 6.55 0.29
CA LEU A 137 -11.23 5.31 1.07
C LEU A 137 -10.13 4.30 0.72
N GLN A 138 -9.78 4.17 -0.57
CA GLN A 138 -8.70 3.28 -0.99
C GLN A 138 -7.34 3.73 -0.46
N ASP A 139 -7.07 5.03 -0.44
CA ASP A 139 -5.81 5.54 0.07
C ASP A 139 -5.69 5.34 1.59
N ILE A 140 -6.77 5.61 2.34
CA ILE A 140 -6.83 5.28 3.78
C ILE A 140 -6.58 3.79 4.02
N HIS A 141 -7.21 2.90 3.25
CA HIS A 141 -6.98 1.46 3.34
C HIS A 141 -5.51 1.06 3.10
N ARG A 142 -4.81 1.74 2.19
CA ARG A 142 -3.40 1.47 1.91
C ARG A 142 -2.49 1.92 3.06
N GLN A 143 -2.84 3.03 3.74
CA GLN A 143 -2.00 3.62 4.76
C GLN A 143 -2.15 2.97 6.16
N VAL A 144 -3.29 2.33 6.48
CA VAL A 144 -3.54 1.81 7.84
C VAL A 144 -2.58 0.70 8.27
N ASP A 145 -2.15 -0.18 7.38
CA ASP A 145 -1.25 -1.29 7.72
C ASP A 145 0.11 -0.78 8.20
N GLU A 146 0.69 0.20 7.50
CA GLU A 146 1.93 0.86 7.88
C GLU A 146 1.76 1.58 9.23
N ARG A 147 0.59 2.16 9.47
CA ARG A 147 0.30 2.88 10.71
C ARG A 147 0.19 1.96 11.92
N ILE A 148 -0.43 0.79 11.76
CA ILE A 148 -0.47 -0.25 12.80
C ILE A 148 0.95 -0.70 13.14
N GLN A 149 1.79 -0.94 12.12
CA GLN A 149 3.19 -1.33 12.34
C GLN A 149 3.98 -0.27 13.11
N PHE A 150 3.81 1.01 12.75
CA PHE A 150 4.44 2.13 13.44
C PHE A 150 4.12 2.14 14.93
N TYR A 151 2.85 2.04 15.31
CA TYR A 151 2.47 2.07 16.72
C TYR A 151 2.90 0.82 17.51
N LEU A 152 2.89 -0.35 16.87
CA LEU A 152 3.42 -1.57 17.48
C LEU A 152 4.93 -1.41 17.75
N GLN A 153 5.70 -0.96 16.77
CA GLN A 153 7.14 -0.72 16.95
C GLN A 153 7.41 0.34 18.03
N GLN A 154 6.63 1.42 18.08
CA GLN A 154 6.73 2.44 19.12
C GLN A 154 6.56 1.83 20.52
N LYS A 155 5.56 0.94 20.70
CA LYS A 155 5.33 0.26 21.98
C LYS A 155 6.48 -0.67 22.35
N MET A 156 6.95 -1.45 21.38
CA MET A 156 8.01 -2.41 21.59
C MET A 156 9.34 -1.73 21.94
N ASN A 157 9.65 -0.60 21.30
CA ASN A 157 10.80 0.25 21.65
C ASN A 157 10.66 0.89 23.05
N SER A 158 9.43 1.05 23.55
CA SER A 158 9.15 1.55 24.90
C SER A 158 9.22 0.47 25.99
N GLY A 159 9.69 -0.73 25.66
CA GLY A 159 9.84 -1.83 26.61
C GLY A 159 8.62 -2.75 26.73
N TYR A 160 7.64 -2.64 25.83
CA TYR A 160 6.51 -3.56 25.79
C TYR A 160 6.96 -4.97 25.37
N VAL A 161 6.57 -5.96 26.17
CA VAL A 161 6.72 -7.39 25.86
C VAL A 161 5.32 -8.00 25.72
N PRO A 162 5.03 -8.69 24.61
CA PRO A 162 3.73 -9.33 24.41
C PRO A 162 3.47 -10.43 25.45
N ASP A 163 2.38 -10.28 26.20
CA ASP A 163 1.78 -11.27 27.10
C ASP A 163 0.25 -11.20 26.93
N PRO A 164 -0.52 -12.28 27.16
CA PRO A 164 -1.98 -12.27 26.97
C PRO A 164 -2.71 -11.11 27.67
N SER A 165 -2.26 -10.66 28.85
CA SER A 165 -2.93 -9.58 29.58
C SER A 165 -2.51 -8.18 29.13
N SER A 166 -1.24 -7.99 28.79
CA SER A 166 -0.71 -6.71 28.30
C SER A 166 -1.09 -6.44 26.85
N SER A 167 -1.33 -7.51 26.08
CA SER A 167 -1.69 -7.45 24.66
C SER A 167 -3.06 -6.85 24.41
N GLU A 168 -4.04 -7.10 25.27
CA GLU A 168 -5.40 -6.55 25.08
C GLU A 168 -5.44 -5.02 25.28
N ALA A 169 -4.73 -4.52 26.29
CA ALA A 169 -4.64 -3.08 26.55
C ALA A 169 -3.89 -2.36 25.43
N VAL A 170 -2.77 -2.93 24.96
CA VAL A 170 -2.00 -2.38 23.84
C VAL A 170 -2.76 -2.47 22.53
N GLU A 171 -3.46 -3.58 22.26
CA GLU A 171 -4.35 -3.74 21.12
C GLU A 171 -5.38 -2.60 21.07
N THR A 172 -6.09 -2.39 22.19
CA THR A 172 -7.12 -1.36 22.29
C THR A 172 -6.54 0.04 22.09
N GLU A 173 -5.41 0.35 22.70
CA GLU A 173 -4.76 1.65 22.55
C GLU A 173 -4.34 1.92 21.10
N ILE A 174 -3.72 0.94 20.44
CA ILE A 174 -3.28 1.08 19.05
C ILE A 174 -4.48 1.27 18.13
N ILE A 175 -5.55 0.50 18.32
CA ILE A 175 -6.78 0.65 17.55
C ILE A 175 -7.33 2.07 17.67
N GLN A 176 -7.38 2.63 18.88
CA GLN A 176 -7.88 3.99 19.09
C GLN A 176 -7.02 5.04 18.39
N LYS A 177 -5.69 4.91 18.45
CA LYS A 177 -4.77 5.83 17.77
C LYS A 177 -4.92 5.77 16.25
N VAL A 178 -5.00 4.57 15.68
CA VAL A 178 -5.20 4.39 14.23
C VAL A 178 -6.55 4.97 13.80
N LYS A 179 -7.62 4.78 14.58
CA LYS A 179 -8.92 5.41 14.31
C LYS A 179 -8.82 6.93 14.29
N GLN A 180 -8.16 7.53 15.29
CA GLN A 180 -7.95 8.98 15.33
C GLN A 180 -7.16 9.50 14.13
N ASP A 181 -6.15 8.77 13.66
CA ASP A 181 -5.41 9.18 12.46
C ASP A 181 -6.30 9.14 11.21
N ILE A 182 -7.11 8.09 11.06
CA ILE A 182 -8.07 7.96 9.95
C ILE A 182 -9.01 9.16 9.94
N GLU A 183 -9.59 9.50 11.09
CA GLU A 183 -10.49 10.66 11.24
C GLU A 183 -9.81 11.97 10.86
N GLN A 184 -8.58 12.20 11.35
CA GLN A 184 -7.79 13.39 11.03
C GLN A 184 -7.44 13.48 9.55
N SER A 185 -7.15 12.34 8.92
CA SER A 185 -6.81 12.29 7.50
C SER A 185 -8.04 12.59 6.65
N LEU A 186 -9.19 12.00 6.95
CA LEU A 186 -10.44 12.29 6.27
C LEU A 186 -10.84 13.76 6.43
N ASP A 187 -10.72 14.32 7.63
CA ASP A 187 -10.97 15.75 7.87
C ASP A 187 -10.00 16.64 7.08
N SER A 188 -8.72 16.24 6.99
CA SER A 188 -7.71 16.94 6.22
C SER A 188 -7.93 16.83 4.71
N PHE A 189 -8.35 15.67 4.21
CA PHE A 189 -8.79 15.48 2.81
C PHE A 189 -9.88 16.49 2.50
N MET A 190 -10.95 16.52 3.30
CA MET A 190 -12.07 17.43 3.07
C MET A 190 -11.67 18.91 3.12
N LYS A 191 -10.75 19.30 4.02
CA LYS A 191 -10.23 20.67 4.10
C LYS A 191 -9.44 21.12 2.87
N HIS A 192 -8.67 20.22 2.26
CA HIS A 192 -7.74 20.54 1.18
C HIS A 192 -8.19 20.06 -0.20
N LEU A 193 -9.45 19.61 -0.31
CA LEU A 193 -10.02 19.31 -1.63
C LEU A 193 -9.91 20.55 -2.53
N PRO A 194 -9.44 20.37 -3.78
CA PRO A 194 -9.50 21.43 -4.76
C PRO A 194 -10.98 21.77 -4.97
N LYS A 195 -11.41 22.94 -4.47
CA LYS A 195 -12.75 23.46 -4.74
C LYS A 195 -12.89 23.54 -6.27
N GLN A 196 -13.74 22.69 -6.85
CA GLN A 196 -13.98 22.72 -8.30
C GLN A 196 -14.30 24.16 -8.72
N GLY A 197 -13.44 24.66 -9.62
CA GLY A 197 -13.55 25.86 -10.45
C GLY A 197 -14.54 26.93 -9.99
N GLY A 198 -14.01 28.00 -9.38
CA GLY A 198 -14.54 29.32 -9.67
C GLY A 198 -14.52 29.50 -11.18
N LYS A 199 -15.70 29.50 -11.80
CA LYS A 199 -15.86 30.03 -13.15
C LYS A 199 -15.59 31.53 -13.03
N GLU A 200 -14.42 31.96 -13.50
CA GLU A 200 -14.25 33.32 -14.02
C GLU A 200 -15.03 33.46 -15.34
#